data_AF-A0A669B9Z8-F1
#
_entry.id   AF-A0A669B9Z8-F1
#
_cell.length_a   1.000
_cell.length_b   1.000
_cell.length_c   1.000
_cell.angle_alpha   90.00
_cell.angle_beta   90.00
_cell.angle_gamma   90.00
#
_symmetry.space_group_name_H-M   'P 1'
#
loop_
_entity.id
_entity.type
_entity.pdbx_description
1 polymer ?
#
loop_
_entity_poly.entity_id
_entity_poly.type
_entity_poly.pdbx_seq_one_letter_code
_entity_poly.pdbx_strand_id
1 'polypeptide(L)' 'ETLDLLSISLFFSPGSIAAIVSFFIVLVLVVLGGLYYYKIRRTNYGRLLESQDYGMTGNFNNPMYDPYDA' A
#
# COMPACT_ATOMS: atom_id res chain seq x y z
N GLU A 1 -40.89 15.55 23.90
CA GLU A 1 -40.45 14.55 24.91
C GLU A 1 -40.55 13.11 24.41
N THR A 2 -41.70 12.43 24.36
CA THR A 2 -41.73 11.00 23.95
C THR A 2 -41.39 10.75 22.48
N LEU A 3 -41.74 11.70 21.60
CA LEU A 3 -41.41 11.69 20.17
C LEU A 3 -39.91 11.91 19.93
N ASP A 4 -39.24 12.68 20.79
CA ASP A 4 -37.79 12.91 20.75
C ASP A 4 -37.03 11.66 21.21
N LEU A 5 -37.53 10.96 22.20
CA LEU A 5 -36.95 9.70 22.66
C LEU A 5 -37.08 8.59 21.61
N LEU A 6 -38.20 8.55 20.87
CA LEU A 6 -38.41 7.60 19.79
C LEU A 6 -37.46 7.88 18.60
N SER A 7 -37.28 9.15 18.22
CA SER A 7 -36.34 9.52 17.16
C SER A 7 -34.89 9.27 17.56
N ILE A 8 -34.52 9.50 18.83
CA ILE A 8 -33.21 9.12 19.38
C ILE A 8 -33.01 7.60 19.34
N SER A 9 -34.01 6.81 19.73
CA SER A 9 -33.91 5.34 19.72
C SER A 9 -33.70 4.76 18.32
N LEU A 10 -34.27 5.41 17.30
CA LEU A 10 -34.14 5.02 15.91
C LEU A 10 -32.74 5.40 15.37
N PHE A 11 -32.21 6.54 15.83
CA PHE A 11 -30.86 7.02 15.50
C PHE A 11 -29.75 6.13 16.10
N PHE A 12 -29.92 5.70 17.35
CA PHE A 12 -29.04 4.75 18.05
C PHE A 12 -29.44 3.28 17.86
N SER A 13 -30.25 2.97 16.84
CA SER A 13 -30.62 1.59 16.58
C SER A 13 -29.36 0.74 16.36
N PRO A 14 -29.37 -0.54 16.76
CA PRO A 14 -28.22 -1.44 16.59
C PRO A 14 -27.77 -1.54 15.12
N GLY A 15 -28.68 -1.36 14.16
CA GLY A 15 -28.36 -1.30 12.74
C GLY A 15 -27.55 -0.08 12.35
N SER A 16 -27.88 1.10 12.89
CA SER A 16 -27.10 2.34 12.68
C SER A 16 -25.68 2.19 13.20
N ILE A 17 -25.53 1.67 14.42
CA ILE A 17 -24.22 1.42 15.04
C ILE A 17 -23.43 0.40 14.21
N ALA A 18 -24.04 -0.72 13.81
CA ALA A 18 -23.39 -1.74 12.99
C ALA A 18 -22.93 -1.18 11.63
N ALA A 19 -23.73 -0.32 10.99
CA ALA A 19 -23.38 0.32 9.73
C ALA A 19 -22.17 1.24 9.88
N ILE A 20 -22.14 2.07 10.93
CA ILE A 20 -21.01 2.98 11.20
C ILE A 20 -19.72 2.18 11.45
N VAL A 21 -19.79 1.14 12.29
CA VAL A 21 -18.63 0.28 12.59
C VAL A 21 -18.14 -0.44 11.34
N SER A 22 -19.06 -0.98 10.52
CA SER A 22 -18.70 -1.64 9.26
C SER A 22 -18.02 -0.68 8.29
N PHE A 23 -18.55 0.54 8.14
CA PHE A 23 -17.94 1.56 7.29
C PHE A 23 -16.53 1.93 7.77
N PHE A 24 -16.35 2.08 9.08
CA PHE A 24 -15.04 2.36 9.67
C PHE A 24 -14.03 1.23 9.38
N ILE A 25 -14.43 -0.04 9.53
CA ILE A 25 -13.57 -1.19 9.20
C ILE A 25 -13.18 -1.16 7.72
N VAL A 26 -14.14 -0.96 6.82
CA VAL A 26 -13.86 -0.86 5.37
C VAL A 26 -12.90 0.29 5.08
N LEU A 27 -13.10 1.46 5.68
CA LEU A 27 -12.22 2.62 5.51
C LEU A 27 -10.79 2.28 5.96
N VAL A 28 -10.62 1.68 7.14
CA VAL A 28 -9.32 1.25 7.63
C VAL A 28 -8.65 0.28 6.66
N LEU A 29 -9.38 -0.72 6.15
CA LEU A 29 -8.86 -1.67 5.16
C LEU A 29 -8.46 -0.99 3.85
N VAL A 30 -9.23 -0.01 3.37
CA VAL A 30 -8.92 0.77 2.17
C VAL A 30 -7.67 1.63 2.38
N VAL A 31 -7.53 2.29 3.54
CA VAL A 31 -6.36 3.12 3.84
C VAL A 31 -5.10 2.26 3.99
N LEU A 32 -5.15 1.20 4.79
CA LEU A 32 -4.01 0.29 4.96
C LEU A 32 -3.67 -0.44 3.66
N GLY A 33 -4.68 -0.97 2.97
CA GLY A 33 -4.52 -1.65 1.68
C GLY A 33 -3.98 -0.72 0.61
N GLY A 34 -4.48 0.52 0.53
CA GLY A 34 -4.00 1.56 -0.37
C GLY A 34 -2.56 1.97 -0.06
N LEU A 35 -2.21 2.17 1.21
CA LEU A 35 -0.84 2.46 1.63
C LEU A 35 0.11 1.30 1.28
N TYR A 36 -0.28 0.06 1.58
CA TYR A 36 0.46 -1.13 1.22
C TYR A 36 0.68 -1.24 -0.29
N TYR A 37 -0.39 -1.05 -1.08
CA TYR A 37 -0.34 -1.10 -2.53
C TYR A 37 0.58 -0.01 -3.10
N TYR A 38 0.48 1.22 -2.61
CA TYR A 38 1.28 2.33 -3.11
C TYR A 38 2.75 2.21 -2.71
N LYS A 39 3.03 1.81 -1.47
CA LYS A 39 4.38 1.81 -0.89
C LYS A 39 5.16 0.52 -1.18
N ILE A 40 4.52 -0.64 -1.14
CA ILE A 40 5.22 -1.94 -1.15
C ILE A 40 5.13 -2.63 -2.52
N ARG A 41 4.07 -2.41 -3.30
CA ARG A 41 3.94 -3.06 -4.63
C ARG A 41 4.98 -2.58 -5.66
N ARG A 42 5.64 -1.43 -5.44
CA ARG A 42 6.56 -0.84 -6.42
C ARG A 42 8.01 -1.32 -6.35
N THR A 43 8.38 -2.31 -5.54
CA THR A 43 9.81 -2.65 -5.38
C THR A 43 10.09 -4.15 -5.51
N ASN A 44 9.72 -4.76 -6.63
CA ASN A 44 10.31 -6.06 -7.03
C ASN A 44 11.54 -5.89 -7.93
N TYR A 45 11.68 -4.74 -8.60
CA TYR A 45 12.81 -4.46 -9.49
C TYR A 45 13.49 -3.11 -9.27
N GLY A 46 13.05 -2.30 -8.28
CA GLY A 46 13.60 -0.95 -8.06
C GLY A 46 15.12 -0.95 -7.86
N ARG A 47 15.64 -1.86 -7.02
CA ARG A 47 17.09 -2.01 -6.79
C ARG A 47 17.84 -2.67 -7.96
N LEU A 48 17.15 -3.36 -8.85
CA LEU A 48 17.73 -4.00 -10.04
C LEU A 48 17.77 -3.05 -11.25
N LEU A 49 16.77 -2.17 -11.37
CA LEU A 49 16.73 -1.08 -12.36
C LEU A 49 17.69 0.05 -11.98
N GLU A 50 17.77 0.42 -10.69
CA GLU A 50 18.72 1.44 -10.22
C GLU A 50 20.19 0.97 -10.31
N SER A 51 20.45 -0.34 -10.21
CA SER A 51 21.78 -0.91 -10.50
C SER A 51 22.14 -0.90 -11.99
N GLN A 52 21.16 -0.70 -12.88
CA GLN A 52 21.40 -0.61 -14.31
C GLN A 52 22.08 0.72 -14.68
N ASP A 53 21.72 1.81 -13.99
CA ASP A 53 22.36 3.12 -14.15
C ASP A 53 23.71 3.23 -13.43
N TYR A 54 23.94 2.43 -12.38
CA TYR A 54 25.22 2.39 -11.65
C TYR A 54 26.28 1.47 -12.30
N GLY A 55 25.89 0.60 -13.25
CA GLY A 55 26.75 -0.44 -13.81
C GLY A 55 26.99 -0.40 -15.32
N MET A 56 26.31 0.46 -16.08
CA MET A 56 26.38 0.44 -17.55
C MET A 56 27.35 1.44 -18.18
N THR A 57 27.95 2.36 -17.43
CA THR A 57 28.80 3.44 -17.98
C THR A 57 30.22 3.51 -17.42
N GLY A 58 30.68 2.48 -16.69
CA GLY A 58 32.02 2.50 -16.12
C GLY A 58 32.57 1.11 -15.84
N ASN A 59 33.22 0.52 -16.84
CA ASN A 59 34.21 -0.54 -16.70
C ASN A 59 33.79 -1.74 -15.83
N PHE A 60 33.21 -2.77 -16.46
CA PHE A 60 32.95 -4.05 -15.81
C PHE A 60 34.28 -4.72 -15.40
N ASN A 61 34.76 -4.40 -14.20
CA ASN A 61 36.00 -4.92 -13.59
C ASN A 61 35.81 -6.36 -13.09
N ASN A 62 35.36 -7.26 -13.96
CA ASN A 62 35.34 -8.68 -13.64
C ASN A 62 36.74 -9.25 -13.88
N PRO A 63 37.48 -9.69 -12.85
CA PRO A 63 38.81 -10.25 -13.01
C PRO A 63 38.84 -11.57 -13.82
N MET A 64 37.67 -12.14 -14.14
CA MET A 64 37.53 -13.29 -15.03
C MET A 64 37.28 -12.93 -16.50
N TYR A 65 37.07 -11.66 -16.85
CA TYR A 65 36.83 -11.26 -18.24
C TYR A 65 38.04 -10.47 -18.74
N ASP A 66 38.85 -11.10 -19.59
CA ASP A 66 39.90 -10.40 -20.35
C ASP A 66 39.35 -10.03 -21.74
N PRO A 67 39.18 -8.74 -22.07
CA PRO A 67 38.69 -8.31 -23.37
C PRO A 67 39.69 -8.53 -24.53
N TYR A 68 40.91 -9.01 -24.24
CA TYR A 68 41.97 -9.26 -25.21
C TYR A 68 42.29 -10.75 -25.42
N ASP A 69 41.64 -11.66 -24.67
CA ASP A 69 41.76 -13.12 -24.83
C ASP A 69 40.81 -13.66 -25.91
N ALA A 70 40.95 -13.17 -27.15
CA ALA A 70 40.33 -13.79 -28.34
C ALA A 70 41.29 -14.78 -29.02
#